data_AF-A0A523R3F1-F1
#
_entry.id   AF-A0A523R3F1-F1
#
_cell.length_a   1.000
_cell.length_b   1.000
_cell.length_c   1.000
_cell.angle_alpha   90.00
_cell.angle_beta   90.00
_cell.angle_gamma   90.00
#
_symmetry.space_group_name_H-M   'P 1'
#
loop_
_entity.id
_entity.type
_entity.pdbx_description
1 polymer ?
#
loop_
_entity_poly.entity_id
_entity_poly.type
_entity_poly.pdbx_seq_one_letter_code
_entity_poly.pdbx_strand_id
1 'polypeptide(L)'
;MRPNLYGEILFAVGILLFALSIIIYGLILKRLLKLIRKAGIWIFPFLGGIVLIIGTFLHFVRVGFFLPALRAADPGDLFPLIVNSLRMGTYESISIFLAGLLSLLGGIVYNFWVSH
;
A
#
# COMPACT_ATOMS: atom_id res chain seq x y z
N MET A 1 10.93 16.13 -16.45
CA MET A 1 9.85 16.59 -15.53
C MET A 1 10.46 16.89 -14.17
N ARG A 2 10.06 17.99 -13.51
CA ARG A 2 10.47 18.27 -12.12
C ARG A 2 9.47 17.55 -11.19
N PRO A 3 9.87 16.53 -10.41
CA PRO A 3 8.96 15.92 -9.44
C PRO A 3 8.48 16.95 -8.42
N ASN A 4 7.18 16.92 -8.14
CA ASN A 4 6.55 17.77 -7.14
C ASN A 4 6.78 17.13 -5.76
N LEU A 5 7.85 17.55 -5.09
CA LEU A 5 8.25 17.01 -3.79
C LEU A 5 7.13 17.07 -2.75
N TYR A 6 6.34 18.15 -2.73
CA TYR A 6 5.19 18.26 -1.83
C TYR A 6 4.14 17.19 -2.11
N GLY A 7 3.88 16.91 -3.39
CA GLY A 7 2.98 15.86 -3.83
C GLY A 7 3.44 14.46 -3.42
N GLU A 8 4.72 14.15 -3.61
CA GLU A 8 5.29 12.84 -3.20
C GLU A 8 5.24 12.67 -1.67
N ILE A 9 5.55 13.71 -0.90
CA ILE A 9 5.47 13.66 0.58
C ILE A 9 4.02 13.46 1.03
N LEU A 10 3.08 14.24 0.48
CA LEU A 10 1.65 14.09 0.80
C LEU A 10 1.15 12.68 0.46
N PHE A 11 1.59 12.13 -0.67
CA PHE A 11 1.21 10.78 -1.08
C PHE A 11 1.79 9.73 -0.14
N ALA A 12 3.08 9.81 0.20
CA ALA A 12 3.72 8.91 1.15
C ALA A 12 3.04 8.94 2.53
N VAL A 13 2.73 10.13 3.04
CA VAL A 13 1.98 10.30 4.31
C VAL A 13 0.58 9.69 4.18
N GLY A 14 -0.11 9.91 3.06
CA GLY A 14 -1.42 9.32 2.79
C GLY A 14 -1.40 7.78 2.80
N ILE A 15 -0.40 7.17 2.15
CA ILE A 15 -0.23 5.71 2.13
C ILE A 15 0.05 5.19 3.56
N LEU A 16 0.90 5.86 4.33
CA LEU A 16 1.19 5.46 5.71
C LEU A 16 -0.04 5.55 6.62
N LEU A 17 -0.81 6.64 6.53
CA LEU A 17 -2.06 6.78 7.27
C LEU A 17 -3.07 5.70 6.85
N PHE A 18 -3.14 5.38 5.56
CA PHE A 18 -4.00 4.32 5.05
C PHE A 18 -3.57 2.94 5.56
N ALA A 19 -2.26 2.65 5.57
CA ALA A 19 -1.71 1.42 6.13
C ALA A 19 -2.06 1.28 7.62
N LEU A 20 -1.85 2.34 8.40
CA LEU A 20 -2.20 2.36 9.82
C LEU A 20 -3.69 2.14 10.05
N SER A 21 -4.55 2.81 9.26
CA SER A 21 -6.00 2.67 9.31
C SER A 21 -6.43 1.22 9.08
N ILE A 22 -5.88 0.56 8.04
CA ILE A 22 -6.18 -0.83 7.71
C ILE A 22 -5.69 -1.80 8.80
N ILE A 23 -4.51 -1.56 9.40
CA ILE A 23 -4.00 -2.38 10.51
C ILE A 23 -4.94 -2.27 11.72
N ILE A 24 -5.31 -1.03 12.09
CA ILE A 24 -6.24 -0.78 13.19
C ILE A 24 -7.59 -1.46 12.91
N TYR A 25 -8.10 -1.35 11.67
CA TYR A 25 -9.30 -2.06 11.25
C TYR A 25 -9.19 -3.58 11.47
N GLY A 26 -8.08 -4.22 11.10
CA GLY A 26 -7.85 -5.63 11.38
C GLY A 26 -7.83 -5.94 12.88
N LEU A 27 -7.21 -5.09 13.71
CA LEU A 27 -7.21 -5.27 15.16
C LEU A 27 -8.60 -5.11 15.79
N ILE A 28 -9.41 -4.18 15.29
CA ILE A 28 -10.82 -4.03 15.68
C ILE A 28 -11.59 -5.29 15.31
N LEU A 29 -11.44 -5.76 14.06
CA LEU A 29 -12.11 -6.96 13.58
C LEU A 29 -11.75 -8.19 14.43
N LYS A 30 -10.48 -8.32 14.84
CA LYS A 30 -10.03 -9.38 15.77
C LYS A 30 -10.81 -9.38 17.09
N ARG A 31 -11.14 -8.20 17.63
CA ARG A 31 -11.93 -8.08 18.87
C ARG A 31 -13.39 -8.44 18.63
N LEU A 32 -13.99 -7.95 17.54
CA LEU A 32 -15.37 -8.24 17.18
C LEU A 32 -15.62 -9.73 16.93
N LEU A 33 -14.66 -10.40 16.28
CA LEU A 33 -14.73 -11.84 16.02
C LEU A 33 -14.85 -12.70 17.28
N LYS A 34 -14.24 -12.27 18.40
CA LYS A 34 -14.38 -12.96 19.69
C LYS A 34 -15.82 -12.94 20.20
N LEU A 35 -16.58 -11.88 19.90
CA LEU A 35 -17.98 -11.74 20.34
C LEU A 35 -18.90 -12.71 19.61
N ILE A 36 -18.66 -12.93 18.31
CA ILE A 36 -19.45 -13.84 17.47
C ILE A 36 -18.87 -15.26 17.39
N ARG A 37 -17.86 -15.59 18.21
CA ARG A 37 -17.16 -16.90 18.25
C ARG A 37 -16.64 -17.37 16.87
N LYS A 38 -16.21 -16.43 16.02
CA LYS A 38 -15.55 -16.70 14.73
C LYS A 38 -14.07 -16.31 14.83
N ALA A 39 -13.25 -16.74 13.87
CA ALA A 39 -11.81 -16.49 13.89
C ALA A 39 -11.25 -16.25 12.48
N GLY A 40 -10.00 -15.77 12.43
CA GLY A 40 -9.17 -15.79 11.23
C GLY A 40 -9.27 -14.56 10.33
N ILE A 41 -10.47 -14.06 10.02
CA ILE A 41 -10.63 -13.05 8.93
C ILE A 41 -9.98 -11.69 9.23
N TRP A 42 -9.67 -11.41 10.49
CA TRP A 42 -8.91 -10.21 10.88
C TRP A 42 -7.51 -10.14 10.27
N ILE A 43 -6.96 -11.30 9.83
CA ILE A 43 -5.63 -11.36 9.24
C ILE A 43 -5.60 -10.71 7.84
N PHE A 44 -6.73 -10.68 7.12
CA PHE A 44 -6.80 -10.11 5.78
C PHE A 44 -6.48 -8.61 5.78
N PRO A 45 -7.23 -7.75 6.50
CA PRO A 45 -6.85 -6.34 6.60
C PRO A 45 -5.47 -6.16 7.23
N PHE A 46 -5.09 -6.94 8.25
CA PHE A 46 -3.77 -6.82 8.85
C PHE A 46 -2.64 -7.04 7.82
N LEU A 47 -2.74 -8.07 6.98
CA LEU A 47 -1.82 -8.33 5.88
C LEU A 47 -1.89 -7.22 4.81
N GLY A 48 -3.09 -6.70 4.51
CA GLY A 48 -3.23 -5.56 3.61
C GLY A 48 -2.45 -4.33 4.10
N GLY A 49 -2.47 -4.08 5.41
CA GLY A 49 -1.67 -3.03 6.02
C GLY A 49 -0.17 -3.24 5.85
N ILE A 50 0.31 -4.48 6.05
CA ILE A 50 1.72 -4.84 5.81
C ILE A 50 2.09 -4.63 4.33
N VAL A 51 1.23 -5.02 3.39
CA VAL A 51 1.43 -4.81 1.96
C VAL A 51 1.56 -3.31 1.63
N LEU A 52 0.77 -2.44 2.25
CA LEU A 52 0.92 -0.97 2.08
C LEU A 52 2.24 -0.43 2.64
N ILE A 53 2.73 -0.97 3.76
CA ILE A 53 4.04 -0.58 4.29
C ILE A 53 5.14 -0.90 3.27
N ILE A 54 5.08 -2.09 2.65
CA ILE A 54 5.99 -2.48 1.56
C ILE A 54 5.82 -1.51 0.36
N GLY A 55 4.57 -1.21 -0.03
CA GLY A 55 4.28 -0.25 -1.09
C GLY A 55 4.85 1.15 -0.82
N THR A 56 4.79 1.60 0.44
CA THR A 56 5.38 2.88 0.86
C THR A 56 6.91 2.85 0.76
N PHE A 57 7.54 1.74 1.11
CA PHE A 57 8.99 1.59 0.91
C PHE A 57 9.36 1.67 -0.57
N LEU A 58 8.61 1.00 -1.45
CA LEU A 58 8.80 1.09 -2.90
C LEU A 58 8.62 2.53 -3.42
N HIS A 59 7.66 3.27 -2.88
CA HIS A 59 7.46 4.68 -3.16
C HIS A 59 8.72 5.50 -2.83
N PHE A 60 9.27 5.34 -1.62
CA PHE A 60 10.50 6.04 -1.23
C PHE A 60 11.70 5.65 -2.09
N VAL A 61 11.81 4.39 -2.53
CA VAL A 61 12.84 3.97 -3.49
C VAL A 61 12.65 4.68 -4.84
N ARG A 62 11.42 4.74 -5.37
CA ARG A 62 11.14 5.45 -6.62
C ARG A 62 11.50 6.94 -6.54
N VAL A 63 11.08 7.60 -5.46
CA VAL A 63 11.26 9.04 -5.29
C VAL A 63 12.66 9.42 -4.87
N GLY A 64 13.30 8.64 -4.00
CA GLY A 64 14.62 8.92 -3.46
C GLY A 64 15.78 8.50 -4.38
N PHE A 65 15.57 7.48 -5.22
CA PHE A 65 16.62 6.96 -6.09
C PHE A 65 16.36 7.24 -7.57
N PHE A 66 15.25 6.73 -8.12
CA PHE A 66 15.02 6.78 -9.57
C PHE A 66 14.75 8.20 -10.09
N LEU A 67 13.94 8.99 -9.38
CA LEU A 67 13.62 10.36 -9.81
C LEU A 67 14.85 11.30 -9.82
N PRO A 68 15.75 11.28 -8.82
CA PRO A 68 17.02 11.99 -8.87
C PRO A 68 17.95 11.47 -9.97
N ALA A 69 18.08 10.14 -10.11
CA ALA A 69 18.93 9.54 -11.15
C ALA A 69 18.50 9.96 -12.56
N LEU A 70 17.18 10.01 -12.82
CA LEU A 70 16.63 10.49 -14.09
C LEU A 70 16.99 11.95 -14.42
N ARG A 71 17.28 12.79 -13.42
CA ARG A 71 17.72 14.18 -13.64
C ARG A 71 19.19 14.28 -14.03
N ALA A 72 20.00 13.30 -13.65
CA ALA A 72 21.45 13.27 -13.87
C ALA A 72 21.87 12.25 -14.94
N ALA A 73 20.91 11.59 -15.60
CA ALA A 73 21.17 10.49 -16.52
C ALA A 73 21.70 10.97 -17.87
N ASP A 74 22.74 10.30 -18.36
CA ASP A 74 23.18 10.40 -19.74
C ASP A 74 22.18 9.73 -20.70
N PRO A 75 22.19 10.09 -22.00
CA PRO A 75 21.23 9.54 -22.98
C PRO A 75 21.17 8.01 -23.04
N GLY A 76 22.30 7.33 -22.78
CA GLY A 76 22.38 5.86 -22.78
C GLY A 76 21.65 5.20 -21.59
N ASP A 77 21.60 5.87 -20.44
CA ASP A 77 21.01 5.33 -19.21
C ASP A 77 19.56 5.77 -18.99
N LEU A 78 19.11 6.75 -19.77
CA LEU A 78 17.81 7.39 -19.61
C LEU A 78 16.65 6.39 -19.76
N PHE A 79 16.70 5.55 -20.80
CA PHE A 79 15.62 4.59 -21.08
C PHE A 79 15.52 3.48 -20.02
N PRO A 80 16.61 2.79 -19.62
CA PRO A 80 16.58 1.86 -18.50
C PRO A 80 16.04 2.46 -17.20
N LEU A 81 16.43 3.69 -16.86
CA LEU A 81 15.95 4.37 -15.66
C LEU A 81 14.45 4.66 -15.70
N ILE A 82 13.92 5.08 -16.85
CA ILE A 82 12.47 5.31 -17.03
C ILE A 82 11.71 4.01 -16.82
N VAL A 83 12.14 2.91 -17.47
CA VAL A 83 11.48 1.60 -17.36
C VAL A 83 11.43 1.13 -15.92
N ASN A 84 12.56 1.23 -15.20
CA ASN A 84 12.62 0.81 -13.81
C ASN A 84 11.79 1.71 -12.88
N SER A 85 11.80 3.02 -13.10
CA SER A 85 10.94 3.97 -12.36
C SER A 85 9.46 3.64 -12.53
N LEU A 86 9.03 3.33 -13.76
CA LEU A 86 7.64 2.95 -14.06
C LEU A 86 7.29 1.60 -13.42
N ARG A 87 8.17 0.60 -13.48
CA ARG A 87 7.97 -0.70 -12.80
C ARG A 87 7.77 -0.52 -11.29
N MET A 88 8.57 0.32 -10.65
CA MET A 88 8.39 0.64 -9.23
C MET A 88 7.02 1.27 -8.95
N GLY A 89 6.56 2.18 -9.82
CA GLY A 89 5.21 2.73 -9.70
C GLY A 89 4.08 1.71 -9.90
N THR A 90 4.28 0.74 -10.79
CA THR A 90 3.35 -0.38 -10.94
C THR A 90 3.29 -1.23 -9.68
N TYR A 91 4.43 -1.58 -9.08
CA TYR A 91 4.46 -2.37 -7.83
C TYR A 91 3.82 -1.64 -6.65
N GLU A 92 4.03 -0.32 -6.56
CA GLU A 92 3.33 0.53 -5.60
C GLU A 92 1.81 0.48 -5.80
N SER A 93 1.34 0.64 -7.04
CA SER A 93 -0.08 0.62 -7.38
C SER A 93 -0.72 -0.74 -7.08
N ILE A 94 -0.01 -1.83 -7.39
CA ILE A 94 -0.41 -3.20 -7.04
C ILE A 94 -0.50 -3.36 -5.53
N SER A 95 0.44 -2.82 -4.76
CA SER A 95 0.43 -2.90 -3.30
C SER A 95 -0.80 -2.21 -2.72
N ILE A 96 -1.14 -1.01 -3.22
CA ILE A 96 -2.34 -0.27 -2.81
C ILE A 96 -3.60 -1.06 -3.14
N PHE A 97 -3.69 -1.58 -4.37
CA PHE A 97 -4.84 -2.38 -4.81
C PHE A 97 -5.03 -3.64 -3.96
N LEU A 98 -3.97 -4.44 -3.76
CA LEU A 98 -4.02 -5.67 -2.98
C LEU A 98 -4.40 -5.40 -1.52
N ALA A 99 -3.88 -4.33 -0.93
CA ALA A 99 -4.23 -3.97 0.43
C ALA A 99 -5.70 -3.58 0.60
N GLY A 100 -6.24 -2.81 -0.36
CA GLY A 100 -7.66 -2.50 -0.43
C GLY A 100 -8.51 -3.75 -0.60
N LEU A 101 -8.12 -4.64 -1.52
CA LEU A 101 -8.82 -5.90 -1.80
C LEU A 101 -8.86 -6.82 -0.57
N LEU A 102 -7.71 -7.04 0.08
CA LEU A 102 -7.63 -7.85 1.30
C LEU A 102 -8.51 -7.26 2.42
N SER A 103 -8.46 -5.96 2.62
CA SER A 103 -9.29 -5.28 3.63
C SER A 103 -10.78 -5.42 3.33
N LEU A 104 -11.17 -5.26 2.07
CA LEU A 104 -12.55 -5.42 1.61
C LEU A 104 -13.07 -6.85 1.83
N LEU A 105 -12.26 -7.87 1.48
CA LEU A 105 -12.61 -9.27 1.70
C LEU A 105 -12.87 -9.57 3.18
N GLY A 106 -12.01 -9.06 4.08
CA GLY A 106 -12.23 -9.18 5.53
C GLY A 106 -13.56 -8.56 5.97
N GLY A 107 -13.94 -7.42 5.39
CA GLY A 107 -15.20 -6.72 5.69
C GLY A 107 -16.44 -7.45 5.19
N ILE A 108 -16.40 -7.94 3.95
CA ILE A 108 -17.51 -8.70 3.35
C ILE A 108 -17.79 -9.97 4.15
N VAL A 109 -16.76 -10.75 4.47
CA VAL A 109 -16.94 -12.01 5.21
C VAL A 109 -17.48 -11.73 6.62
N TYR A 110 -16.97 -10.69 7.29
CA TYR A 110 -17.51 -10.28 8.59
C TYR A 110 -18.98 -9.91 8.51
N ASN A 111 -19.36 -9.08 7.54
CA ASN A 111 -20.73 -8.63 7.36
C ASN A 111 -21.68 -9.81 7.08
N PHE A 112 -21.26 -10.76 6.25
CA PHE A 112 -22.01 -11.97 5.99
C PHE A 112 -22.26 -12.79 7.27
N TRP A 113 -21.24 -12.96 8.12
CA TRP A 113 -21.34 -13.71 9.39
C TRP A 113 -22.17 -13.04 10.48
N VAL A 114 -22.32 -11.72 10.45
CA VAL A 114 -23.15 -11.01 11.43
C VAL A 114 -24.61 -10.95 10.99
N SER A 115 -24.87 -11.05 9.68
CA SER A 115 -26.21 -10.90 9.11
C SER A 115 -26.97 -12.22 8.94
N HIS A 116 -26.33 -13.38 9.15
CA HIS A 116 -26.89 -14.74 9.02
C HIS A 116 -26.47 -15.59 10.22
#